data_AF-A0A1C4BLJ9-F1
#
_entry.id   AF-A0A1C4BLJ9-F1
#
_cell.length_a   1.000
_cell.length_b   1.000
_cell.length_c   1.000
_cell.angle_alpha   90.00
_cell.angle_beta   90.00
_cell.angle_gamma   90.00
#
_symmetry.space_group_name_H-M   'P 1'
#
loop_
_entity.id
_entity.type
_entity.pdbx_description
1 polymer ?
#
loop_
_entity_poly.entity_id
_entity_poly.type
_entity_poly.pdbx_seq_one_letter_code
_entity_poly.pdbx_strand_id
1 'polypeptide(L)'
;MSKNKAKKYLLALKEQRNISIRVVQKVLTHESLKSGKSFDDLIEYYSQVGDKKSDPKIKKAGLVLEKLYNNNMIYGNRVCYFYTLQSKKQYELVEQIFKQIFASDEKNPETDLFREHYPFNIEQSNLDDLELGKNYFVKCIDNKDCIRLFSSSARAYKDSINIEPDALGGDYLEYYEIVGYKTIRHQPFDSIIFHKKKGIVEIQIDMAYPVTKDDRKMFVVDYHNLLKKTYREKYKEELLLVPYNIFNKIDLLYEEPEGSIVALEHKTGTNSVKKERMSSKKEDLKQEDFHSSGLSAICRQTNFYSITKKYDSPIFGEKNLIELVIAGGIKLIASPAPMINNAEINNCLYQEEYDYLINKLI
;
A
#
# COMPACT_ATOMS: atom_id res chain seq x y z
N MET A 1 -17.21 -22.41 9.30
CA MET A 1 -17.16 -20.95 9.11
C MET A 1 -17.89 -20.24 10.25
N SER A 2 -17.25 -19.28 10.91
CA SER A 2 -17.80 -18.53 12.06
C SER A 2 -19.17 -17.90 11.76
N LYS A 3 -20.18 -18.20 12.59
CA LYS A 3 -21.52 -17.55 12.54
C LYS A 3 -21.46 -16.05 12.88
N ASN A 4 -20.34 -15.57 13.40
CA ASN A 4 -20.12 -14.18 13.77
C ASN A 4 -19.22 -13.47 12.75
N LYS A 5 -19.84 -12.56 11.99
CA LYS A 5 -19.20 -11.74 10.96
C LYS A 5 -18.15 -10.79 11.54
N ALA A 6 -18.43 -10.12 12.66
CA ALA A 6 -17.48 -9.22 13.30
C ALA A 6 -16.19 -9.94 13.72
N LYS A 7 -16.33 -11.11 14.38
CA LYS A 7 -15.19 -11.95 14.73
C LYS A 7 -14.36 -12.35 13.50
N LYS A 8 -15.03 -12.83 12.45
CA LYS A 8 -14.37 -13.25 11.19
C LYS A 8 -13.48 -12.14 10.64
N TYR A 9 -14.01 -10.93 10.51
CA TYR A 9 -13.26 -9.82 9.92
C TYR A 9 -12.21 -9.22 10.86
N LEU A 10 -12.40 -9.28 12.18
CA LEU A 10 -11.34 -8.90 13.13
C LEU A 10 -10.12 -9.81 13.02
N LEU A 11 -10.33 -11.13 12.93
CA LEU A 11 -9.26 -12.09 12.70
C LEU A 11 -8.57 -11.81 11.36
N ALA A 12 -9.32 -11.65 10.28
CA ALA A 12 -8.74 -11.36 8.97
C ALA A 12 -7.97 -10.03 8.91
N LEU A 13 -8.47 -8.97 9.57
CA LEU A 13 -7.77 -7.69 9.68
C LEU A 13 -6.45 -7.81 10.47
N LYS A 14 -6.44 -8.58 11.55
CA LYS A 14 -5.25 -8.85 12.38
C LYS A 14 -4.23 -9.69 11.60
N GLU A 15 -4.67 -10.83 11.10
CA GLU A 15 -3.79 -11.91 10.64
C GLU A 15 -3.39 -11.79 9.19
N GLN A 16 -4.25 -11.23 8.32
CA GLN A 16 -4.03 -11.20 6.86
C GLN A 16 -3.67 -9.81 6.33
N ARG A 17 -4.11 -8.75 7.03
CA ARG A 17 -3.87 -7.36 6.63
C ARG A 17 -2.89 -6.62 7.51
N ASN A 18 -2.54 -7.18 8.67
CA ASN A 18 -1.64 -6.58 9.65
C ASN A 18 -2.00 -5.11 9.95
N ILE A 19 -3.30 -4.80 9.98
CA ILE A 19 -3.76 -3.43 10.17
C ILE A 19 -3.56 -3.01 11.62
N SER A 20 -3.20 -1.75 11.87
CA SER A 20 -3.08 -1.25 13.24
C SER A 20 -4.42 -1.30 13.98
N ILE A 21 -4.42 -1.80 15.22
CA ILE A 21 -5.62 -1.76 16.08
C ILE A 21 -6.17 -0.34 16.25
N ARG A 22 -5.31 0.68 16.21
CA ARG A 22 -5.73 2.09 16.29
C ARG A 22 -6.67 2.48 15.15
N VAL A 23 -6.45 1.95 13.96
CA VAL A 23 -7.33 2.17 12.81
C VAL A 23 -8.70 1.53 13.05
N VAL A 24 -8.72 0.28 13.51
CA VAL A 24 -9.96 -0.44 13.82
C VAL A 24 -10.75 0.27 14.92
N GLN A 25 -10.07 0.71 15.98
CA GLN A 25 -10.67 1.49 17.07
C GLN A 25 -11.36 2.75 16.57
N LYS A 26 -10.72 3.48 15.65
CA LYS A 26 -11.26 4.71 15.06
C LYS A 26 -12.54 4.44 14.28
N VAL A 27 -12.50 3.45 13.38
CA VAL A 27 -13.67 3.08 12.56
C VAL A 27 -14.84 2.65 13.43
N LEU A 28 -14.60 1.82 14.46
CA LEU A 28 -15.65 1.39 15.37
C LEU A 28 -16.21 2.56 16.20
N THR A 29 -15.35 3.45 16.70
CA THR A 29 -15.77 4.61 17.50
C THR A 29 -16.60 5.59 16.66
N HIS A 30 -16.17 5.88 15.43
CA HIS A 30 -16.91 6.70 14.47
C HIS A 30 -18.33 6.16 14.23
N GLU A 31 -18.46 4.84 14.14
CA GLU A 31 -19.75 4.17 13.94
C GLU A 31 -20.57 3.96 15.22
N SER A 32 -20.13 4.53 16.36
CA SER A 32 -20.75 4.35 17.68
C SER A 32 -20.84 2.87 18.12
N LEU A 33 -19.83 2.08 17.76
CA LEU A 33 -19.70 0.67 18.10
C LEU A 33 -18.70 0.44 19.24
N LYS A 34 -18.76 -0.74 19.86
CA LYS A 34 -17.81 -1.12 20.91
C LYS A 34 -16.40 -1.20 20.32
N SER A 35 -15.50 -0.40 20.90
CA SER A 35 -14.06 -0.44 20.68
C SER A 35 -13.35 -1.15 21.86
N GLY A 36 -12.08 -1.52 21.68
CA GLY A 36 -11.28 -2.30 22.63
C GLY A 36 -9.81 -1.90 22.54
N LYS A 37 -8.96 -2.26 23.52
CA LYS A 37 -7.55 -1.82 23.55
C LYS A 37 -6.67 -2.64 22.61
N SER A 38 -7.02 -3.92 22.45
CA SER A 38 -6.34 -4.88 21.58
C SER A 38 -7.30 -5.53 20.58
N PHE A 39 -6.75 -6.22 19.57
CA PHE A 39 -7.56 -7.10 18.72
C PHE A 39 -8.19 -8.23 19.53
N ASP A 40 -7.47 -8.77 20.51
CA ASP A 40 -7.92 -9.91 21.31
C ASP A 40 -9.13 -9.51 22.18
N ASP A 41 -9.12 -8.31 22.77
CA ASP A 41 -10.26 -7.75 23.50
C ASP A 41 -11.52 -7.67 22.61
N LEU A 42 -11.34 -7.21 21.38
CA LEU A 42 -12.44 -7.09 20.41
C LEU A 42 -12.94 -8.46 19.98
N ILE A 43 -12.02 -9.38 19.66
CA ILE A 43 -12.35 -10.75 19.22
C ILE A 43 -13.09 -11.47 20.34
N GLU A 44 -12.64 -11.35 21.59
CA GLU A 44 -13.30 -11.93 22.76
C GLU A 44 -14.71 -11.34 22.93
N TYR A 45 -14.82 -10.01 22.98
CA TYR A 45 -16.11 -9.33 23.12
C TYR A 45 -17.10 -9.76 22.03
N TYR A 46 -16.71 -9.66 20.76
CA TYR A 46 -17.60 -10.04 19.68
C TYR A 46 -17.90 -11.54 19.72
N SER A 47 -16.95 -12.42 20.10
CA SER A 47 -17.21 -13.86 20.25
C SER A 47 -18.33 -14.13 21.26
N GLN A 48 -18.30 -13.50 22.43
CA GLN A 48 -19.28 -13.72 23.49
C GLN A 48 -20.67 -13.16 23.14
N VAL A 49 -20.74 -12.01 22.48
CA VAL A 49 -22.03 -11.37 22.14
C VAL A 49 -22.64 -11.99 20.86
N GLY A 50 -21.82 -12.51 19.95
CA GLY A 50 -22.24 -13.06 18.65
C GLY A 50 -23.11 -14.32 18.71
N ASP A 51 -23.17 -15.00 19.85
CA ASP A 51 -24.09 -16.13 20.05
C ASP A 51 -25.55 -15.66 20.28
N LYS A 52 -25.75 -14.37 20.62
CA LYS A 52 -27.08 -13.73 20.68
C LYS A 52 -27.39 -13.07 19.33
N LYS A 53 -27.84 -13.88 18.36
CA LYS A 53 -28.07 -13.55 16.93
C LYS A 53 -28.94 -12.30 16.60
N SER A 54 -29.52 -11.61 17.58
CA SER A 54 -30.50 -10.54 17.38
C SER A 54 -30.02 -9.11 17.70
N ASP A 55 -28.78 -8.90 18.18
CA ASP A 55 -28.31 -7.54 18.49
C ASP A 55 -27.98 -6.73 17.20
N PRO A 56 -28.72 -5.65 16.90
CA PRO A 56 -28.47 -4.82 15.72
C PRO A 56 -27.06 -4.21 15.68
N LYS A 57 -26.45 -3.90 16.84
CA LYS A 57 -25.10 -3.33 16.91
C LYS A 57 -24.04 -4.33 16.50
N ILE A 58 -24.21 -5.61 16.83
CA ILE A 58 -23.28 -6.68 16.41
C ILE A 58 -23.38 -6.91 14.91
N LYS A 59 -24.60 -6.90 14.35
CA LYS A 59 -24.80 -6.97 12.90
C LYS A 59 -24.17 -5.78 12.18
N LYS A 60 -24.36 -4.55 12.71
CA LYS A 60 -23.73 -3.33 12.20
C LYS A 60 -22.19 -3.45 12.24
N ALA A 61 -21.62 -3.89 13.36
CA ALA A 61 -20.18 -4.09 13.48
C ALA A 61 -19.63 -5.07 12.45
N GLY A 62 -20.32 -6.19 12.22
CA GLY A 62 -19.94 -7.14 11.16
C GLY A 62 -19.89 -6.53 9.77
N LEU A 63 -20.84 -5.66 9.42
CA LEU A 63 -20.86 -4.95 8.13
C LEU A 63 -19.77 -3.88 8.02
N VAL A 64 -19.55 -3.12 9.10
CA VAL A 64 -18.49 -2.10 9.16
C VAL A 64 -17.11 -2.74 9.02
N LEU A 65 -16.85 -3.84 9.73
CA LEU A 65 -15.56 -4.55 9.69
C LEU A 65 -15.32 -5.26 8.35
N GLU A 66 -16.37 -5.80 7.73
CA GLU A 66 -16.31 -6.29 6.36
C GLU A 66 -15.94 -5.18 5.38
N LYS A 67 -16.62 -4.03 5.47
CA LYS A 67 -16.34 -2.87 4.61
C LYS A 67 -14.90 -2.42 4.80
N LEU A 68 -14.43 -2.33 6.05
CA LEU A 68 -13.04 -1.96 6.36
C LEU A 68 -12.04 -2.96 5.77
N TYR A 69 -12.27 -4.28 5.93
CA TYR A 69 -11.39 -5.31 5.38
C TYR A 69 -11.30 -5.24 3.86
N ASN A 70 -12.45 -5.21 3.18
CA ASN A 70 -12.49 -5.16 1.72
C ASN A 70 -11.83 -3.90 1.17
N ASN A 71 -12.05 -2.74 1.80
CA ASN A 71 -11.41 -1.51 1.38
C ASN A 71 -9.91 -1.50 1.70
N ASN A 72 -9.48 -1.95 2.87
CA ASN A 72 -8.06 -2.02 3.19
C ASN A 72 -7.30 -3.00 2.26
N MET A 73 -7.95 -4.09 1.85
CA MET A 73 -7.38 -4.99 0.85
C MET A 73 -7.14 -4.26 -0.47
N ILE A 74 -8.05 -3.39 -0.92
CA ILE A 74 -7.98 -2.72 -2.23
C ILE A 74 -7.18 -1.39 -2.20
N TYR A 75 -7.23 -0.67 -1.09
CA TYR A 75 -6.80 0.74 -0.97
C TYR A 75 -5.89 1.00 0.24
N GLY A 76 -5.51 -0.04 1.00
CA GLY A 76 -4.59 0.10 2.13
C GLY A 76 -3.19 0.53 1.71
N ASN A 77 -2.21 0.29 2.58
CA ASN A 77 -0.82 0.68 2.34
C ASN A 77 -0.30 0.06 1.04
N ARG A 78 0.07 0.89 0.07
CA ARG A 78 0.49 0.46 -1.27
C ARG A 78 1.59 1.35 -1.83
N VAL A 79 2.51 0.76 -2.58
CA VAL A 79 3.40 1.53 -3.46
C VAL A 79 2.84 1.51 -4.86
N CYS A 80 2.63 2.69 -5.42
CA CYS A 80 2.01 2.88 -6.73
C CYS A 80 3.09 3.33 -7.71
N TYR A 81 3.26 2.61 -8.81
CA TYR A 81 4.19 2.92 -9.90
C TYR A 81 3.42 3.33 -11.14
N PHE A 82 3.77 4.45 -11.74
CA PHE A 82 3.01 5.07 -12.84
C PHE A 82 3.79 5.01 -14.16
N TYR A 83 3.07 4.68 -15.24
CA TYR A 83 3.60 4.56 -16.59
C TYR A 83 2.63 5.16 -17.60
N THR A 84 3.15 5.89 -18.58
CA THR A 84 2.40 6.33 -19.75
C THR A 84 2.64 5.39 -20.93
N LEU A 85 1.69 5.38 -21.86
CA LEU A 85 1.78 4.66 -23.12
C LEU A 85 2.28 5.60 -24.22
N GLN A 86 3.09 5.08 -25.14
CA GLN A 86 3.75 5.93 -26.13
C GLN A 86 2.84 6.37 -27.29
N SER A 87 1.80 5.59 -27.60
CA SER A 87 0.92 5.90 -28.74
C SER A 87 -0.56 5.72 -28.41
N LYS A 88 -1.40 6.48 -29.12
CA LYS A 88 -2.87 6.34 -29.07
C LYS A 88 -3.32 4.92 -29.40
N LYS A 89 -2.63 4.25 -30.34
CA LYS A 89 -2.88 2.84 -30.67
C LYS A 89 -2.65 1.93 -29.46
N GLN A 90 -1.53 2.06 -28.74
CA GLN A 90 -1.27 1.27 -27.54
C GLN A 90 -2.34 1.54 -26.46
N TYR A 91 -2.75 2.81 -26.31
CA TYR A 91 -3.83 3.20 -25.40
C TYR A 91 -5.15 2.47 -25.70
N GLU A 92 -5.55 2.37 -26.97
CA GLU A 92 -6.79 1.70 -27.38
C GLU A 92 -6.72 0.17 -27.22
N LEU A 93 -5.52 -0.40 -27.32
CA LEU A 93 -5.31 -1.85 -27.31
C LEU A 93 -4.98 -2.44 -25.93
N VAL A 94 -4.48 -1.64 -24.98
CA VAL A 94 -4.01 -2.13 -23.67
C VAL A 94 -5.14 -2.72 -22.83
N GLU A 95 -6.36 -2.20 -22.93
CA GLU A 95 -7.52 -2.74 -22.21
C GLU A 95 -7.76 -4.22 -22.57
N GLN A 96 -7.56 -4.56 -23.85
CA GLN A 96 -7.68 -5.94 -24.34
C GLN A 96 -6.57 -6.86 -23.84
N ILE A 97 -5.42 -6.30 -23.44
CA ILE A 97 -4.35 -7.06 -22.79
C ILE A 97 -4.72 -7.41 -21.36
N PHE A 98 -5.31 -6.47 -20.62
CA PHE A 98 -5.78 -6.73 -19.26
C PHE A 98 -6.85 -7.85 -19.26
N LYS A 99 -7.81 -7.77 -20.18
CA LYS A 99 -8.84 -8.80 -20.36
C LYS A 99 -8.23 -10.17 -20.71
N GLN A 100 -7.23 -10.18 -21.59
CA GLN A 100 -6.55 -11.43 -21.96
C GLN A 100 -5.76 -12.04 -20.79
N ILE A 101 -5.03 -11.24 -20.02
CA ILE A 101 -4.28 -11.72 -18.84
C ILE A 101 -5.23 -12.40 -17.85
N PHE A 102 -6.37 -11.77 -17.57
CA PHE A 102 -7.35 -12.35 -16.65
C PHE A 102 -7.93 -13.68 -17.17
N ALA A 103 -8.22 -13.75 -18.48
CA ALA A 103 -8.78 -14.93 -19.12
C ALA A 103 -7.77 -16.08 -19.27
N SER A 104 -6.48 -15.78 -19.49
CA SER A 104 -5.45 -16.83 -19.65
C SER A 104 -5.23 -17.65 -18.37
N ASP A 105 -5.52 -17.04 -17.22
CA ASP A 105 -5.38 -17.66 -15.90
C ASP A 105 -6.56 -18.58 -15.52
N GLU A 106 -7.66 -18.59 -16.28
CA GLU A 106 -8.89 -19.36 -15.98
C GLU A 106 -8.73 -20.90 -16.04
N LYS A 107 -7.59 -21.42 -16.52
CA LYS A 107 -7.37 -22.87 -16.67
C LYS A 107 -6.38 -23.45 -15.68
N ASN A 108 -5.95 -22.68 -14.68
CA ASN A 108 -4.97 -23.11 -13.69
C ASN A 108 -5.67 -23.43 -12.35
N PRO A 109 -5.61 -24.68 -11.85
CA PRO A 109 -6.19 -25.07 -10.55
C PRO A 109 -5.71 -24.22 -9.37
N GLU A 110 -4.46 -23.75 -9.39
CA GLU A 110 -3.93 -22.86 -8.35
C GLU A 110 -4.64 -21.50 -8.41
N THR A 111 -4.95 -21.00 -9.61
CA THR A 111 -5.71 -19.75 -9.76
C THR A 111 -7.12 -19.91 -9.21
N ASP A 112 -7.77 -21.04 -9.46
CA ASP A 112 -9.10 -21.33 -8.92
C ASP A 112 -9.08 -21.33 -7.39
N LEU A 113 -8.07 -21.95 -6.77
CA LEU A 113 -7.88 -21.90 -5.32
C LEU A 113 -7.83 -20.45 -4.79
N PHE A 114 -7.04 -19.57 -5.41
CA PHE A 114 -6.98 -18.17 -5.00
C PHE A 114 -8.30 -17.42 -5.25
N ARG A 115 -8.99 -17.70 -6.35
CA ARG A 115 -10.28 -17.06 -6.71
C ARG A 115 -11.40 -17.45 -5.76
N GLU A 116 -11.46 -18.71 -5.35
CA GLU A 116 -12.46 -19.22 -4.41
C GLU A 116 -12.32 -18.58 -3.02
N HIS A 117 -11.09 -18.27 -2.61
CA HIS A 117 -10.82 -17.67 -1.31
C HIS A 117 -10.91 -16.15 -1.32
N TYR A 118 -10.73 -15.51 -2.48
CA TYR A 118 -10.81 -14.06 -2.61
C TYR A 118 -12.12 -13.50 -2.03
N PRO A 119 -12.09 -12.45 -1.18
CA PRO A 119 -10.95 -11.57 -0.90
C PRO A 119 -10.04 -11.99 0.27
N PHE A 120 -10.21 -13.20 0.81
CA PHE A 120 -9.41 -13.74 1.91
C PHE A 120 -8.17 -14.48 1.43
N ASN A 121 -7.20 -14.62 2.33
CA ASN A 121 -6.06 -15.50 2.09
C ASN A 121 -6.50 -16.97 2.03
N ILE A 122 -5.78 -17.75 1.24
CA ILE A 122 -5.82 -19.22 1.31
C ILE A 122 -5.21 -19.69 2.64
N GLU A 123 -5.42 -20.95 2.99
CA GLU A 123 -4.80 -21.54 4.18
C GLU A 123 -3.27 -21.57 4.06
N GLN A 124 -2.56 -21.37 5.18
CA GLN A 124 -1.09 -21.27 5.20
C GLN A 124 -0.42 -22.52 4.64
N SER A 125 -0.95 -23.71 4.93
CA SER A 125 -0.45 -24.98 4.38
C SER A 125 -0.44 -24.98 2.84
N ASN A 126 -1.52 -24.52 2.23
CA ASN A 126 -1.60 -24.41 0.77
C ASN A 126 -0.60 -23.36 0.26
N LEU A 127 -0.41 -22.25 0.98
CA LEU A 127 0.54 -21.20 0.60
C LEU A 127 2.00 -21.66 0.66
N ASP A 128 2.32 -22.55 1.60
CA ASP A 128 3.64 -23.14 1.82
C ASP A 128 4.05 -24.13 0.72
N ASP A 129 3.08 -24.72 0.02
CA ASP A 129 3.32 -25.67 -1.08
C ASP A 129 3.46 -25.00 -2.46
N LEU A 130 3.07 -23.73 -2.59
CA LEU A 130 3.07 -23.02 -3.89
C LEU A 130 4.46 -22.60 -4.36
N GLU A 131 4.61 -22.38 -5.66
CA GLU A 131 5.79 -21.72 -6.22
C GLU A 131 5.83 -20.23 -5.81
N LEU A 132 6.99 -19.76 -5.38
CA LEU A 132 7.20 -18.35 -5.05
C LEU A 132 7.23 -17.48 -6.31
N GLY A 133 6.67 -16.27 -6.24
CA GLY A 133 6.77 -15.27 -7.30
C GLY A 133 5.85 -15.48 -8.51
N LYS A 134 5.13 -16.61 -8.58
CA LYS A 134 4.07 -16.80 -9.57
C LYS A 134 2.84 -15.97 -9.19
N ASN A 135 2.33 -15.21 -10.15
CA ASN A 135 1.16 -14.34 -10.01
C ASN A 135 -0.10 -15.08 -10.48
N TYR A 136 -1.18 -14.92 -9.72
CA TYR A 136 -2.50 -15.50 -9.98
C TYR A 136 -3.55 -14.39 -10.01
N PHE A 137 -4.23 -14.21 -11.13
CA PHE A 137 -5.20 -13.12 -11.30
C PHE A 137 -6.59 -13.51 -10.77
N VAL A 138 -6.94 -12.92 -9.62
CA VAL A 138 -8.10 -13.33 -8.81
C VAL A 138 -9.36 -12.53 -9.07
N LYS A 139 -9.25 -11.29 -9.55
CA LYS A 139 -10.40 -10.44 -9.86
C LYS A 139 -10.07 -9.42 -10.94
N CYS A 140 -11.04 -9.15 -11.79
CA CYS A 140 -11.03 -8.03 -12.73
C CYS A 140 -12.19 -7.08 -12.40
N ILE A 141 -11.90 -5.79 -12.28
CA ILE A 141 -12.91 -4.73 -12.23
C ILE A 141 -12.75 -3.91 -13.52
N ASP A 142 -13.79 -3.87 -14.35
CA ASP A 142 -13.82 -3.07 -15.57
C ASP A 142 -14.99 -2.09 -15.50
N ASN A 143 -14.67 -0.80 -15.53
CA ASN A 143 -15.67 0.27 -15.56
C ASN A 143 -15.27 1.36 -16.57
N LYS A 144 -16.05 2.45 -16.61
CA LYS A 144 -15.84 3.54 -17.58
C LYS A 144 -14.52 4.31 -17.38
N ASP A 145 -13.98 4.31 -16.17
CA ASP A 145 -12.83 5.12 -15.78
C ASP A 145 -11.54 4.29 -15.76
N CYS A 146 -11.61 3.02 -15.37
CA CYS A 146 -10.45 2.14 -15.32
C CYS A 146 -10.78 0.66 -15.57
N ILE A 147 -9.75 -0.10 -15.93
CA ILE A 147 -9.72 -1.56 -15.78
C ILE A 147 -8.64 -1.92 -14.75
N ARG A 148 -8.97 -2.76 -13.77
CA ARG A 148 -8.10 -3.14 -12.66
C ARG A 148 -8.07 -4.65 -12.51
N LEU A 149 -6.88 -5.22 -12.59
CA LEU A 149 -6.61 -6.62 -12.29
C LEU A 149 -6.03 -6.73 -10.89
N PHE A 150 -6.58 -7.63 -10.08
CA PHE A 150 -6.00 -8.02 -8.81
C PHE A 150 -5.19 -9.30 -9.00
N SER A 151 -3.95 -9.26 -8.52
CA SER A 151 -3.03 -10.39 -8.52
C SER A 151 -2.76 -10.82 -7.09
N SER A 152 -2.74 -12.13 -6.88
CA SER A 152 -2.34 -12.77 -5.64
C SER A 152 -1.14 -13.69 -5.92
N SER A 153 -0.31 -13.94 -4.93
CA SER A 153 0.88 -14.80 -5.08
C SER A 153 1.32 -15.39 -3.74
N ALA A 154 2.28 -16.31 -3.76
CA ALA A 154 3.03 -16.69 -2.58
C ALA A 154 4.35 -15.89 -2.54
N ARG A 155 4.56 -15.12 -1.46
CA ARG A 155 5.78 -14.33 -1.24
C ARG A 155 6.44 -14.69 0.08
N ALA A 156 7.72 -14.98 0.03
CA ALA A 156 8.53 -15.15 1.23
C ALA A 156 8.97 -13.78 1.77
N TYR A 157 8.88 -13.57 3.08
CA TYR A 157 9.51 -12.45 3.77
C TYR A 157 10.19 -12.94 5.04
N LYS A 158 11.22 -12.20 5.46
CA LYS A 158 11.94 -12.48 6.71
C LYS A 158 11.29 -11.68 7.83
N ASP A 159 10.80 -12.40 8.82
CA ASP A 159 10.28 -11.83 10.06
C ASP A 159 11.37 -11.92 11.13
N SER A 160 11.67 -10.80 11.78
CA SER A 160 12.65 -10.74 12.87
C SER A 160 11.96 -11.04 14.19
N ILE A 161 12.52 -11.96 14.97
CA ILE A 161 12.00 -12.35 16.26
C ILE A 161 13.09 -12.07 17.29
N ASN A 162 12.75 -11.26 18.28
CA ASN A 162 13.62 -11.08 19.44
C ASN A 162 13.52 -12.34 20.29
N ILE A 163 14.68 -12.96 20.53
CA ILE A 163 14.80 -14.16 21.34
C ILE A 163 15.44 -13.72 22.65
N GLU A 164 14.75 -13.99 23.75
CA GLU A 164 15.31 -13.74 25.08
C GLU A 164 16.56 -14.60 25.28
N PRO A 165 17.73 -14.00 25.58
CA PRO A 165 18.98 -14.73 25.81
C PRO A 165 18.84 -15.87 26.83
N ASP A 166 18.04 -15.63 27.87
CA ASP A 166 17.72 -16.60 28.93
C ASP A 166 17.06 -17.88 28.40
N ALA A 167 16.30 -17.79 27.31
CA ALA A 167 15.63 -18.94 26.71
C ALA A 167 16.59 -19.86 25.95
N LEU A 168 17.77 -19.37 25.56
CA LEU A 168 18.80 -20.13 24.85
C LEU A 168 19.87 -20.70 25.81
N GLY A 169 20.08 -20.06 26.96
CA GLY A 169 21.00 -20.49 28.01
C GLY A 169 22.48 -20.47 27.61
N GLY A 170 23.36 -20.89 28.52
CA GLY A 170 24.81 -21.03 28.25
C GLY A 170 25.48 -19.72 27.83
N ASP A 171 26.31 -19.79 26.79
CA ASP A 171 27.10 -18.66 26.27
C ASP A 171 26.21 -17.51 25.74
N TYR A 172 24.92 -17.76 25.48
CA TYR A 172 24.01 -16.73 24.98
C TYR A 172 23.65 -15.66 26.04
N LEU A 173 23.86 -15.95 27.33
CA LEU A 173 23.56 -15.03 28.44
C LEU A 173 24.44 -13.76 28.45
N GLU A 174 25.56 -13.75 27.73
CA GLU A 174 26.44 -12.57 27.62
C GLU A 174 25.92 -11.52 26.63
N TYR A 175 24.94 -11.87 25.79
CA TYR A 175 24.38 -10.99 24.77
C TYR A 175 23.18 -10.20 25.31
N TYR A 176 23.13 -8.91 25.03
CA TYR A 176 22.01 -8.03 25.41
C TYR A 176 20.76 -8.23 24.55
N GLU A 177 20.92 -8.64 23.30
CA GLU A 177 19.84 -8.86 22.35
C GLU A 177 20.24 -9.96 21.37
N ILE A 178 19.33 -10.91 21.13
CA ILE A 178 19.47 -11.93 20.11
C ILE A 178 18.29 -11.82 19.15
N VAL A 179 18.60 -11.63 17.86
CA VAL A 179 17.60 -11.51 16.81
C VAL A 179 17.65 -12.74 15.92
N GLY A 180 16.60 -13.55 15.98
CA GLY A 180 16.34 -14.63 15.04
C GLY A 180 15.58 -14.13 13.82
N TYR A 181 15.74 -14.82 12.69
CA TYR A 181 14.94 -14.55 11.49
C TYR A 181 14.18 -15.81 11.09
N LYS A 182 12.86 -15.69 10.92
CA LYS A 182 12.01 -16.74 10.36
C LYS A 182 11.51 -16.30 8.99
N THR A 183 11.62 -17.19 8.01
CA THR A 183 10.96 -16.98 6.71
C THR A 183 9.50 -17.40 6.84
N ILE A 184 8.59 -16.50 6.52
CA ILE A 184 7.15 -16.76 6.49
C ILE A 184 6.67 -16.43 5.07
N ARG A 185 5.71 -17.23 4.57
CA ARG A 185 5.04 -16.91 3.32
C ARG A 185 3.78 -16.13 3.60
N HIS A 186 3.57 -15.05 2.85
CA HIS A 186 2.35 -14.25 2.87
C HIS A 186 1.74 -14.16 1.47
N GLN A 187 0.45 -13.85 1.47
CA GLN A 187 -0.34 -13.63 0.28
C GLN A 187 -0.64 -12.12 0.14
N PRO A 188 0.02 -11.41 -0.78
CA PRO A 188 -0.32 -10.02 -1.11
C PRO A 188 -1.51 -9.95 -2.07
N PHE A 189 -2.15 -8.78 -2.14
CA PHE A 189 -3.14 -8.46 -3.19
C PHE A 189 -2.72 -7.22 -3.99
N ASP A 190 -1.74 -7.41 -4.87
CA ASP A 190 -1.31 -6.37 -5.79
C ASP A 190 -2.39 -6.05 -6.82
N SER A 191 -2.26 -4.92 -7.51
CA SER A 191 -3.12 -4.64 -8.66
C SER A 191 -2.42 -3.92 -9.79
N ILE A 192 -2.81 -4.25 -11.02
CA ILE A 192 -2.47 -3.48 -12.21
C ILE A 192 -3.71 -2.72 -12.64
N ILE A 193 -3.61 -1.42 -12.84
CA ILE A 193 -4.71 -0.55 -13.25
C ILE A 193 -4.34 0.12 -14.56
N PHE A 194 -5.27 0.15 -15.50
CA PHE A 194 -5.21 1.10 -16.59
C PHE A 194 -6.26 2.18 -16.37
N HIS A 195 -5.79 3.38 -16.08
CA HIS A 195 -6.58 4.60 -16.10
C HIS A 195 -6.84 4.95 -17.56
N LYS A 196 -8.02 4.57 -18.06
CA LYS A 196 -8.64 5.15 -19.26
C LYS A 196 -8.72 6.68 -19.01
N LYS A 197 -9.10 7.57 -19.92
CA LYS A 197 -8.97 9.04 -19.73
C LYS A 197 -7.52 9.56 -19.54
N LYS A 198 -6.77 9.14 -18.51
CA LYS A 198 -5.39 9.60 -18.25
C LYS A 198 -4.34 8.90 -19.11
N GLY A 199 -4.62 7.69 -19.58
CA GLY A 199 -3.66 6.91 -20.37
C GLY A 199 -2.48 6.42 -19.56
N ILE A 200 -2.72 6.19 -18.27
CA ILE A 200 -1.71 5.78 -17.30
C ILE A 200 -1.96 4.34 -16.90
N VAL A 201 -0.92 3.52 -17.01
CA VAL A 201 -0.85 2.21 -16.35
C VAL A 201 -0.24 2.41 -14.98
N GLU A 202 -0.94 1.98 -13.95
CA GLU A 202 -0.49 1.99 -12.58
C GLU A 202 -0.28 0.55 -12.09
N ILE A 203 0.87 0.27 -11.50
CA ILE A 203 1.16 -1.00 -10.83
C ILE A 203 1.24 -0.73 -9.34
N GLN A 204 0.41 -1.43 -8.56
CA GLN A 204 0.31 -1.28 -7.11
C GLN A 204 0.82 -2.53 -6.42
N ILE A 205 1.81 -2.35 -5.56
CA ILE A 205 2.34 -3.40 -4.69
C ILE A 205 1.71 -3.25 -3.31
N ASP A 206 1.05 -4.30 -2.84
CA ASP A 206 0.45 -4.36 -1.51
C ASP A 206 1.53 -4.36 -0.41
N MET A 207 1.37 -3.49 0.57
CA MET A 207 2.28 -3.37 1.73
C MET A 207 1.59 -3.73 3.04
N ALA A 208 0.63 -4.67 3.01
CA ALA A 208 0.12 -5.32 4.23
C ALA A 208 1.27 -5.92 5.07
N TYR A 209 2.32 -6.42 4.43
CA TYR A 209 3.53 -6.91 5.08
C TYR A 209 4.75 -6.09 4.65
N PRO A 210 5.84 -6.09 5.45
CA PRO A 210 7.06 -5.40 5.07
C PRO A 210 7.62 -5.93 3.75
N VAL A 211 7.75 -5.05 2.77
CA VAL A 211 8.39 -5.33 1.48
C VAL A 211 9.56 -4.37 1.30
N THR A 212 10.75 -4.92 1.02
CA THR A 212 11.96 -4.10 0.83
C THR A 212 11.89 -3.31 -0.48
N LYS A 213 12.73 -2.29 -0.63
CA LYS A 213 12.78 -1.49 -1.87
C LYS A 213 13.17 -2.33 -3.09
N ASP A 214 13.99 -3.36 -2.92
CA ASP A 214 14.44 -4.19 -4.03
C ASP A 214 13.40 -5.24 -4.40
N ASP A 215 12.70 -5.82 -3.41
CA ASP A 215 11.54 -6.69 -3.66
C ASP A 215 10.46 -5.96 -4.47
N ARG A 216 10.13 -4.71 -4.09
CA ARG A 216 9.14 -3.88 -4.81
C ARG A 216 9.53 -3.71 -6.28
N LYS A 217 10.80 -3.42 -6.56
CA LYS A 217 11.29 -3.26 -7.94
C LYS A 217 11.16 -4.57 -8.72
N MET A 218 11.52 -5.70 -8.11
CA MET A 218 11.41 -7.01 -8.74
C MET A 218 9.94 -7.31 -9.10
N PHE A 219 9.01 -7.15 -8.17
CA PHE A 219 7.58 -7.40 -8.42
C PHE A 219 7.01 -6.51 -9.53
N VAL A 220 7.40 -5.24 -9.57
CA VAL A 220 6.98 -4.33 -10.65
C VAL A 220 7.54 -4.75 -12.01
N VAL A 221 8.79 -5.22 -12.05
CA VAL A 221 9.41 -5.75 -13.27
C VAL A 221 8.64 -6.98 -13.77
N ASP A 222 8.18 -7.86 -12.89
CA ASP A 222 7.39 -9.03 -13.27
C ASP A 222 6.07 -8.63 -13.96
N TYR A 223 5.32 -7.70 -13.38
CA TYR A 223 4.09 -7.18 -13.99
C TYR A 223 4.35 -6.46 -15.31
N HIS A 224 5.42 -5.67 -15.38
CA HIS A 224 5.83 -4.99 -16.60
C HIS A 224 6.18 -5.98 -17.72
N ASN A 225 6.92 -7.04 -17.40
CA ASN A 225 7.27 -8.10 -18.34
C ASN A 225 6.03 -8.89 -18.78
N LEU A 226 5.10 -9.18 -17.88
CA LEU A 226 3.83 -9.81 -18.20
C LEU A 226 3.02 -8.99 -19.22
N LEU A 227 2.85 -7.69 -18.96
CA LEU A 227 2.13 -6.78 -19.87
C LEU A 227 2.78 -6.74 -21.25
N LYS A 228 4.12 -6.58 -21.29
CA LYS A 228 4.88 -6.56 -22.55
C LYS A 228 4.79 -7.87 -23.33
N LYS A 229 4.99 -9.00 -22.64
CA LYS A 229 4.92 -10.33 -23.23
C LYS A 229 3.54 -10.56 -23.85
N THR A 230 2.47 -10.32 -23.09
CA THR A 230 1.10 -10.54 -23.55
C THR A 230 0.75 -9.63 -24.74
N TYR A 231 1.15 -8.36 -24.67
CA TYR A 231 0.96 -7.42 -25.77
C TYR A 231 1.68 -7.87 -27.05
N ARG A 232 2.95 -8.27 -26.94
CA ARG A 232 3.75 -8.76 -28.08
C ARG A 232 3.19 -10.03 -28.67
N GLU A 233 2.74 -10.98 -27.84
CA GLU A 233 2.17 -12.22 -28.32
C GLU A 233 0.91 -11.99 -29.16
N LYS A 234 0.05 -11.04 -28.73
CA LYS A 234 -1.21 -10.71 -29.41
C LYS A 234 -1.03 -9.81 -30.64
N TYR A 235 -0.26 -8.73 -30.52
CA TYR A 235 -0.18 -7.69 -31.56
C TYR A 235 1.11 -7.72 -32.38
N LYS A 236 2.07 -8.59 -32.04
CA LYS A 236 3.39 -8.68 -32.70
C LYS A 236 4.18 -7.37 -32.70
N GLU A 237 3.93 -6.53 -31.70
CA GLU A 237 4.54 -5.22 -31.48
C GLU A 237 5.03 -5.11 -30.02
N GLU A 238 5.97 -4.22 -29.75
CA GLU A 238 6.41 -3.95 -28.37
C GLU A 238 5.48 -2.98 -27.66
N LEU A 239 5.13 -3.28 -26.41
CA LEU A 239 4.44 -2.35 -25.53
C LEU A 239 5.45 -1.44 -24.84
N LEU A 240 5.31 -0.13 -25.00
CA LEU A 240 6.24 0.85 -24.45
C LEU A 240 5.60 1.55 -23.26
N LEU A 241 5.94 1.04 -22.07
CA LEU A 241 5.56 1.61 -20.78
C LEU A 241 6.64 2.59 -20.34
N VAL A 242 6.40 3.88 -20.55
CA VAL A 242 7.33 4.95 -20.21
C VAL A 242 7.04 5.44 -18.79
N PRO A 243 8.00 5.42 -17.85
CA PRO A 243 7.78 5.89 -16.49
C PRO A 243 7.17 7.31 -16.46
N TYR A 244 6.06 7.48 -15.77
CA TYR A 244 5.42 8.79 -15.60
C TYR A 244 6.14 9.56 -14.48
N ASN A 245 6.74 10.69 -14.82
CA ASN A 245 7.56 11.44 -13.88
C ASN A 245 6.68 12.29 -12.93
N ILE A 246 6.73 11.96 -11.64
CA ILE A 246 6.09 12.69 -10.55
C ILE A 246 7.09 13.47 -9.69
N PHE A 247 8.36 13.58 -10.09
CA PHE A 247 9.37 14.34 -9.32
C PHE A 247 8.93 15.79 -9.06
N ASN A 248 8.36 16.45 -10.07
CA ASN A 248 7.83 17.81 -9.97
C ASN A 248 6.66 17.96 -8.98
N LYS A 249 6.00 16.86 -8.57
CA LYS A 249 4.95 16.90 -7.56
C LYS A 249 5.50 17.21 -6.18
N ILE A 250 6.78 16.99 -5.91
CA ILE A 250 7.39 17.27 -4.60
C ILE A 250 7.22 18.75 -4.23
N ASP A 251 7.59 19.66 -5.13
CA ASP A 251 7.49 21.11 -4.90
C ASP A 251 6.02 21.55 -4.81
N LEU A 252 5.16 21.00 -5.68
CA LEU A 252 3.72 21.31 -5.66
C LEU A 252 3.07 20.88 -4.34
N LEU A 253 3.44 19.71 -3.81
CA LEU A 253 2.96 19.23 -2.51
C LEU A 253 3.54 20.03 -1.36
N TYR A 254 4.79 20.50 -1.46
CA TYR A 254 5.37 21.38 -0.45
C TYR A 254 4.61 22.71 -0.36
N GLU A 255 4.30 23.33 -1.49
CA GLU A 255 3.62 24.63 -1.54
C GLU A 255 2.13 24.54 -1.22
N GLU A 256 1.49 23.40 -1.50
CA GLU A 256 0.07 23.19 -1.21
C GLU A 256 -0.26 23.39 0.28
N PRO A 257 -1.28 24.21 0.61
CA PRO A 257 -1.62 24.57 1.99
C PRO A 257 -2.33 23.46 2.75
N GLU A 258 -2.99 22.54 2.04
CA GLU A 258 -3.73 21.44 2.64
C GLU A 258 -2.77 20.36 3.15
N GLY A 259 -3.01 19.83 4.35
CA GLY A 259 -2.17 18.80 4.97
C GLY A 259 -0.98 19.34 5.74
N SER A 260 -0.12 18.45 6.24
CA SER A 260 1.08 18.78 7.02
C SER A 260 2.29 18.02 6.50
N ILE A 261 3.42 18.72 6.37
CA ILE A 261 4.69 18.09 5.97
C ILE A 261 5.31 17.46 7.21
N VAL A 262 5.45 16.14 7.19
CA VAL A 262 5.99 15.37 8.33
C VAL A 262 7.47 15.04 8.12
N ALA A 263 7.91 14.90 6.87
CA ALA A 263 9.32 14.75 6.55
C ALA A 263 9.66 15.37 5.19
N LEU A 264 10.86 15.90 5.09
CA LEU A 264 11.38 16.54 3.89
C LEU A 264 12.88 16.25 3.78
N GLU A 265 13.35 15.91 2.58
CA GLU A 265 14.79 15.87 2.30
C GLU A 265 15.13 16.80 1.14
N HIS A 266 16.21 17.59 1.33
CA HIS A 266 16.56 18.65 0.40
C HIS A 266 18.04 19.00 0.38
N LYS A 267 18.48 19.60 -0.71
CA LYS A 267 19.82 20.21 -0.83
C LYS A 267 19.68 21.72 -0.85
N THR A 268 20.47 22.42 -0.03
CA THR A 268 20.49 23.88 0.00
C THR A 268 21.41 24.45 -1.10
N GLY A 269 21.22 25.70 -1.48
CA GLY A 269 22.11 26.44 -2.39
C GLY A 269 23.55 26.54 -1.86
N THR A 270 23.73 26.43 -0.54
CA THR A 270 25.03 26.34 0.14
C THR A 270 25.65 24.94 0.10
N ASN A 271 25.10 24.02 -0.70
CA ASN A 271 25.54 22.63 -0.86
C ASN A 271 25.40 21.73 0.37
N SER A 272 24.67 22.16 1.40
CA SER A 272 24.35 21.28 2.53
C SER A 272 23.16 20.37 2.21
N VAL A 273 23.15 19.18 2.81
CA VAL A 273 22.06 18.21 2.67
C VAL A 273 21.30 18.16 3.99
N LYS A 274 19.98 18.31 3.92
CA LYS A 274 19.11 18.29 5.08
C LYS A 274 18.10 17.16 4.95
N LYS A 275 17.88 16.49 6.07
CA LYS A 275 16.84 15.49 6.26
C LYS A 275 16.09 15.86 7.52
N GLU A 276 14.88 16.34 7.36
CA GLU A 276 14.08 16.90 8.44
C GLU A 276 12.85 16.03 8.62
N ARG A 277 12.49 15.77 9.89
CA ARG A 277 11.34 14.96 10.24
C ARG A 277 10.75 15.43 11.56
N MET A 278 9.45 15.69 11.57
CA MET A 278 8.72 15.98 12.80
C MET A 278 8.55 14.70 13.62
N SER A 279 8.83 14.78 14.93
CA SER A 279 8.60 13.69 15.87
C SER A 279 7.11 13.52 16.15
N SER A 280 6.37 14.63 16.22
CA SER A 280 4.93 14.68 16.40
C SER A 280 4.20 14.51 15.07
N LYS A 281 3.15 13.69 15.07
CA LYS A 281 2.28 13.50 13.88
C LYS A 281 1.33 14.69 13.62
N LYS A 282 1.26 15.65 14.55
CA LYS A 282 0.34 16.79 14.50
C LYS A 282 1.02 18.09 14.08
N GLU A 283 2.33 18.08 13.97
CA GLU A 283 3.11 19.27 13.62
C GLU A 283 3.41 19.26 12.12
N ASP A 284 3.48 20.46 11.57
CA ASP A 284 3.84 20.71 10.18
C ASP A 284 5.24 21.30 10.14
N LEU A 285 6.16 20.66 9.42
CA LEU A 285 7.53 21.13 9.25
C LEU A 285 7.58 22.55 8.66
N LYS A 286 6.60 22.95 7.85
CA LYS A 286 6.54 24.33 7.31
C LYS A 286 6.38 25.39 8.39
N GLN A 287 5.80 25.03 9.54
CA GLN A 287 5.54 25.93 10.66
C GLN A 287 6.65 25.86 11.72
N GLU A 288 7.64 24.99 11.54
CA GLU A 288 8.75 24.84 12.47
C GLU A 288 9.74 26.00 12.27
N ASP A 289 10.17 26.62 13.38
CA ASP A 289 10.94 27.87 13.37
C ASP A 289 12.32 27.68 12.72
N PHE A 290 12.99 26.56 12.98
CA PHE A 290 14.30 26.27 12.39
C PHE A 290 14.20 26.07 10.87
N HIS A 291 13.21 25.32 10.40
CA HIS A 291 12.96 25.08 8.99
C HIS A 291 12.61 26.37 8.25
N SER A 292 11.60 27.11 8.75
CA SER A 292 11.12 28.34 8.12
C SER A 292 12.18 29.46 8.10
N SER A 293 12.91 29.64 9.21
CA SER A 293 14.01 30.60 9.29
C SER A 293 15.20 30.18 8.44
N GLY A 294 15.52 28.88 8.42
CA GLY A 294 16.62 28.32 7.63
C GLY A 294 16.39 28.50 6.12
N LEU A 295 15.18 28.21 5.63
CA LEU A 295 14.81 28.45 4.24
C LEU A 295 14.83 29.94 3.88
N SER A 296 14.38 30.81 4.79
CA SER A 296 14.41 32.26 4.59
C SER A 296 15.85 32.78 4.49
N ALA A 297 16.76 32.30 5.35
CA ALA A 297 18.16 32.68 5.35
C ALA A 297 18.91 32.33 4.05
N ILE A 298 18.48 31.27 3.35
CA ILE A 298 19.04 30.88 2.04
C ILE A 298 18.21 31.38 0.86
N CYS A 299 17.32 32.36 1.07
CA CYS A 299 16.43 32.91 0.03
C CYS A 299 15.63 31.82 -0.70
N ARG A 300 15.24 30.75 0.01
CA ARG A 300 14.58 29.55 -0.51
C ARG A 300 15.32 28.86 -1.67
N GLN A 301 16.63 29.08 -1.81
CA GLN A 301 17.46 28.35 -2.76
C GLN A 301 17.64 26.90 -2.27
N THR A 302 16.69 26.03 -2.59
CA THR A 302 16.72 24.63 -2.20
C THR A 302 16.11 23.76 -3.28
N ASN A 303 16.59 22.52 -3.37
CA ASN A 303 16.05 21.50 -4.24
C ASN A 303 15.50 20.38 -3.37
N PHE A 304 14.17 20.31 -3.26
CA PHE A 304 13.47 19.21 -2.61
C PHE A 304 13.59 17.97 -3.47
N TYR A 305 13.88 16.82 -2.83
CA TYR A 305 13.99 15.55 -3.55
C TYR A 305 13.28 14.40 -2.87
N SER A 306 12.69 14.62 -1.68
CA SER A 306 11.84 13.66 -1.00
C SER A 306 10.85 14.40 -0.11
N ILE A 307 9.59 13.94 -0.08
CA ILE A 307 8.54 14.52 0.76
C ILE A 307 7.66 13.42 1.35
N THR A 308 7.31 13.58 2.63
CA THR A 308 6.22 12.84 3.29
C THR A 308 5.21 13.85 3.79
N LYS A 309 4.00 13.78 3.26
CA LYS A 309 2.91 14.71 3.60
C LYS A 309 1.69 13.93 4.07
N LYS A 310 1.10 14.40 5.16
CA LYS A 310 -0.13 13.84 5.72
C LYS A 310 -1.31 14.74 5.44
N TYR A 311 -2.47 14.13 5.30
CA TYR A 311 -3.72 14.82 5.03
C TYR A 311 -4.80 14.35 5.98
N ASP A 312 -5.79 15.21 6.14
CA ASP A 312 -7.00 14.89 6.85
C ASP A 312 -7.81 13.88 6.02
N SER A 313 -8.51 12.96 6.68
CA SER A 313 -9.39 12.05 5.97
C SER A 313 -10.63 12.81 5.48
N PRO A 314 -10.97 12.80 4.17
CA PRO A 314 -12.22 13.38 3.68
C PRO A 314 -13.47 12.66 4.21
N ILE A 315 -13.33 11.47 4.80
CA ILE A 315 -14.44 10.67 5.34
C ILE A 315 -14.63 10.96 6.83
N PHE A 316 -13.54 10.91 7.59
CA PHE A 316 -13.59 11.02 9.05
C PHE A 316 -13.40 12.45 9.56
N GLY A 317 -12.89 13.37 8.72
CA GLY A 317 -12.42 14.68 9.15
C GLY A 317 -11.26 14.62 10.14
N GLU A 318 -10.65 13.45 10.33
CA GLU A 318 -9.58 13.25 11.29
C GLU A 318 -8.26 13.78 10.73
N LYS A 319 -7.57 14.58 11.54
CA LYS A 319 -6.34 15.24 11.13
C LYS A 319 -5.19 14.29 10.84
N ASN A 320 -4.47 14.53 9.76
CA ASN A 320 -3.22 13.84 9.40
C ASN A 320 -3.35 12.30 9.44
N LEU A 321 -4.48 11.76 8.97
CA LEU A 321 -4.74 10.32 8.97
C LEU A 321 -4.02 9.61 7.82
N ILE A 322 -4.22 10.10 6.60
CA ILE A 322 -3.71 9.49 5.37
C ILE A 322 -2.38 10.13 5.00
N GLU A 323 -1.51 9.37 4.34
CA GLU A 323 -0.14 9.78 4.09
C GLU A 323 0.29 9.47 2.66
N LEU A 324 0.97 10.43 2.05
CA LEU A 324 1.59 10.33 0.75
C LEU A 324 3.10 10.52 0.89
N VAL A 325 3.86 9.59 0.32
CA VAL A 325 5.33 9.64 0.32
C VAL A 325 5.85 9.61 -1.11
N ILE A 326 6.65 10.60 -1.49
CA ILE A 326 7.47 10.55 -2.70
C ILE A 326 8.92 10.50 -2.25
N ALA A 327 9.53 9.32 -2.32
CA ALA A 327 10.87 9.07 -1.81
C ALA A 327 11.90 9.13 -2.94
N GLY A 328 12.57 10.27 -3.10
CA GLY A 328 13.74 10.39 -3.96
C GLY A 328 15.05 10.30 -3.19
N GLY A 329 16.16 10.29 -3.94
CA GLY A 329 17.51 10.34 -3.38
C GLY A 329 18.26 11.55 -3.88
N ILE A 330 19.26 12.01 -3.12
CA ILE A 330 20.09 13.17 -3.47
C ILE A 330 20.76 13.05 -4.85
N LYS A 331 21.03 11.85 -5.35
CA LYS A 331 21.60 11.66 -6.69
C LYS A 331 20.65 12.15 -7.81
N LEU A 332 19.33 12.20 -7.55
CA LEU A 332 18.35 12.64 -8.54
C LEU A 332 18.49 14.11 -8.89
N ILE A 333 18.78 14.97 -7.92
CA ILE A 333 18.95 16.42 -8.16
C ILE A 333 20.26 16.77 -8.89
N ALA A 334 21.16 15.79 -9.06
CA ALA A 334 22.33 15.94 -9.93
C ALA A 334 22.05 15.53 -11.38
N SER A 335 20.91 14.87 -11.64
CA SER A 335 20.48 14.49 -13.00
C SER A 335 19.93 15.71 -13.73
N PRO A 336 20.22 15.90 -15.04
CA PRO A 336 19.57 16.93 -15.85
C PRO A 336 18.07 16.66 -16.06
N ALA A 337 17.63 15.40 -15.87
CA ALA A 337 16.23 15.00 -15.90
C ALA A 337 15.93 14.11 -14.68
N PRO A 338 15.71 14.69 -13.48
CA PRO A 338 15.32 13.93 -12.30
C PRO A 338 14.00 13.21 -12.55
N MET A 339 13.95 11.92 -12.22
CA MET A 339 12.78 11.09 -12.46
C MET A 339 12.43 10.26 -11.23
N ILE A 340 11.18 10.37 -10.80
CA ILE A 340 10.54 9.46 -9.85
C ILE A 340 9.21 9.09 -10.47
N ASN A 341 8.87 7.80 -10.49
CA ASN A 341 7.61 7.33 -11.05
C ASN A 341 6.77 6.53 -10.04
N ASN A 342 7.10 6.61 -8.76
CA ASN A 342 6.40 5.88 -7.73
C ASN A 342 6.22 6.70 -6.45
N ALA A 343 5.11 6.42 -5.77
CA ALA A 343 4.78 7.00 -4.48
C ALA A 343 4.20 5.94 -3.56
N GLU A 344 4.39 6.10 -2.25
CA GLU A 344 3.71 5.30 -1.24
C GLU A 344 2.44 6.01 -0.80
N ILE A 345 1.33 5.26 -0.78
CA ILE A 345 0.03 5.71 -0.31
C ILE A 345 -0.29 4.87 0.92
N ASN A 346 -0.38 5.55 2.07
CA ASN A 346 -0.43 4.91 3.38
C ASN A 346 -1.67 5.35 4.15
N ASN A 347 -2.16 4.44 5.00
CA ASN A 347 -3.26 4.62 5.94
C ASN A 347 -4.63 4.98 5.32
N CYS A 348 -4.80 4.79 4.01
CA CYS A 348 -6.10 4.88 3.37
C CYS A 348 -6.98 3.70 3.83
N LEU A 349 -8.20 4.02 4.26
CA LEU A 349 -9.18 3.08 4.79
C LEU A 349 -10.32 2.83 3.81
N TYR A 350 -10.55 3.77 2.89
CA TYR A 350 -11.57 3.72 1.85
C TYR A 350 -11.05 4.26 0.52
N GLN A 351 -11.85 4.03 -0.52
CA GLN A 351 -11.57 4.49 -1.87
C GLN A 351 -11.42 6.01 -1.96
N GLU A 352 -12.28 6.77 -1.30
CA GLU A 352 -12.32 8.23 -1.44
C GLU A 352 -11.03 8.89 -0.93
N GLU A 353 -10.43 8.34 0.12
CA GLU A 353 -9.12 8.75 0.63
C GLU A 353 -7.99 8.45 -0.36
N TYR A 354 -8.04 7.26 -0.94
CA TYR A 354 -7.06 6.81 -1.92
C TYR A 354 -7.14 7.64 -3.21
N ASP A 355 -8.34 7.83 -3.76
CA ASP A 355 -8.60 8.63 -4.96
C ASP A 355 -8.18 10.09 -4.73
N TYR A 356 -8.42 10.62 -3.53
CA TYR A 356 -7.98 11.95 -3.13
C TYR A 356 -6.44 12.10 -3.19
N LEU A 357 -5.67 11.12 -2.71
CA LEU A 357 -4.19 11.18 -2.80
C LEU A 357 -3.68 10.93 -4.23
N ILE A 358 -4.27 10.00 -4.97
CA ILE A 358 -3.89 9.71 -6.36
C ILE A 358 -4.08 10.90 -7.28
N ASN A 359 -5.17 11.66 -7.10
CA ASN A 359 -5.44 12.86 -7.92
C ASN A 359 -4.41 13.98 -7.71
N LYS A 360 -3.63 13.95 -6.62
CA LYS A 360 -2.50 14.88 -6.43
C LYS A 360 -1.28 14.47 -7.27
N LEU A 361 -1.18 13.20 -7.65
CA LEU A 361 -0.03 12.64 -8.38
C LEU A 361 -0.24 12.61 -9.90
N ILE A 362 -1.42 12.21 -10.38
CA ILE A 362 -1.67 11.92 -11.81
C ILE A 362 -2.91 12.60 -12.36
#